data_AF-A0A6I1NS16-F1
#
_entry.id   AF-A0A6I1NS16-F1
#
_cell.length_a   1.000
_cell.length_b   1.000
_cell.length_c   1.000
_cell.angle_alpha   90.00
_cell.angle_beta   90.00
_cell.angle_gamma   90.00
#
_symmetry.space_group_name_H-M   'P 1'
#
loop_
_entity.id
_entity.type
_entity.pdbx_description
1 polymer ?
#
loop_
_entity_poly.entity_id
_entity_poly.type
_entity_poly.pdbx_seq_one_letter_code
_entity_poly.pdbx_strand_id
1 'polypeptide(L)'
;MSSLIEAQVQSDLDIAPLLLPARVLRNDAEALQAAHELADVARQQAAQRDRQRKLPWAHIEQFTRSGLGSISVPRAYGGPQVSFVTLAEVFAIISAADPALGQIPQNQFGLLGLILGCGSERQKKQLLQS
;
A
#
# COMPACT_ATOMS: atom_id res chain seq x y z
N MET A 1 -17.16 -27.42 5.93
CA MET A 1 -17.30 -26.06 6.51
C MET A 1 -16.36 -25.90 7.71
N SER A 2 -15.04 -26.02 7.52
CA SER A 2 -14.07 -26.02 8.63
C SER A 2 -12.69 -25.49 8.25
N SER A 3 -12.59 -24.60 7.25
CA SER A 3 -11.29 -24.00 6.84
C SER A 3 -11.23 -22.48 6.98
N LEU A 4 -12.32 -21.85 7.42
CA LEU A 4 -12.40 -20.39 7.61
C LEU A 4 -12.11 -19.96 9.05
N ILE A 5 -12.23 -20.88 10.01
CA ILE A 5 -12.00 -20.61 11.45
C ILE A 5 -10.50 -20.67 11.79
N GLU A 6 -9.71 -21.50 11.09
CA GLU A 6 -8.25 -21.56 11.29
C GLU A 6 -7.52 -20.32 10.75
N ALA A 7 -8.07 -19.64 9.75
CA ALA A 7 -7.48 -18.42 9.20
C ALA A 7 -7.45 -17.25 10.21
N GLN A 8 -8.25 -17.29 11.28
CA GLN A 8 -8.22 -16.30 12.35
C GLN A 8 -7.08 -16.52 13.36
N VAL A 9 -6.47 -17.70 13.41
CA VAL A 9 -5.37 -18.02 14.36
C VAL A 9 -3.99 -17.66 13.78
N GLN A 10 -3.88 -17.48 12.46
CA GLN A 10 -2.60 -17.24 11.77
C GLN A 10 -2.02 -15.82 11.94
N SER A 11 -2.67 -14.93 12.69
CA SER A 11 -2.24 -13.53 12.89
C SER A 11 -1.23 -13.34 14.03
N ASP A 12 -0.89 -14.38 14.79
CA ASP A 12 0.03 -14.30 15.94
C ASP A 12 1.49 -14.64 15.59
N LEU A 13 1.74 -15.16 14.40
CA LEU A 13 3.08 -15.38 13.87
C LEU A 13 3.37 -14.28 12.84
N ASP A 14 4.58 -13.70 12.88
CA ASP A 14 5.07 -12.71 11.90
C ASP A 14 5.31 -13.38 10.52
N ILE A 15 4.23 -13.88 9.93
CA ILE A 15 4.22 -14.57 8.65
C ILE A 15 3.56 -13.62 7.64
N ALA A 16 4.30 -13.32 6.57
CA ALA A 16 3.77 -12.53 5.47
C ALA A 16 2.61 -13.28 4.79
N PRO A 17 1.51 -12.58 4.43
CA PRO A 17 0.37 -13.18 3.74
C PRO A 17 0.74 -13.51 2.29
N LEU A 18 -0.12 -14.30 1.64
CA LEU A 18 -0.03 -14.52 0.20
C LEU A 18 -0.20 -13.18 -0.54
N LEU A 19 0.73 -12.89 -1.45
CA LEU A 19 0.67 -11.72 -2.30
C LEU A 19 -0.34 -11.96 -3.42
N LEU A 20 -1.35 -11.12 -3.53
CA LEU A 20 -2.36 -11.17 -4.57
C LEU A 20 -2.11 -10.09 -5.63
N PRO A 21 -2.61 -10.25 -6.87
CA PRO A 21 -2.44 -9.24 -7.91
C PRO A 21 -2.95 -7.87 -7.46
N ALA A 22 -2.14 -6.84 -7.66
CA ALA A 22 -2.51 -5.46 -7.36
C ALA A 22 -3.36 -4.86 -8.48
N ARG A 23 -4.36 -4.04 -8.12
CA ARG A 23 -5.10 -3.22 -9.09
C ARG A 23 -4.23 -2.07 -9.57
N VAL A 24 -4.37 -1.69 -10.84
CA VAL A 24 -3.77 -0.44 -11.37
C VAL A 24 -4.82 0.66 -11.28
N LEU A 25 -4.60 1.62 -10.39
CA LEU A 25 -5.43 2.81 -10.26
C LEU A 25 -5.20 3.74 -11.46
N ARG A 26 -6.17 4.57 -11.84
CA ARG A 26 -6.09 5.35 -13.10
C ARG A 26 -5.93 6.84 -12.89
N ASN A 27 -6.36 7.35 -11.74
CA ASN A 27 -6.40 8.79 -11.45
C ASN A 27 -6.42 9.06 -9.95
N ASP A 28 -6.35 10.34 -9.61
CA ASP A 28 -6.33 10.86 -8.25
C ASP A 28 -7.56 10.44 -7.43
N ALA A 29 -8.76 10.44 -8.03
CA ALA A 29 -9.99 10.07 -7.33
C ALA A 29 -10.01 8.58 -6.94
N GLU A 30 -9.55 7.69 -7.82
CA GLU A 30 -9.43 6.26 -7.50
C GLU A 30 -8.39 6.02 -6.39
N ALA A 31 -7.31 6.81 -6.33
CA ALA A 31 -6.33 6.74 -5.24
C ALA A 31 -6.87 7.21 -3.90
N LEU A 32 -7.61 8.33 -3.86
CA LEU A 32 -8.26 8.81 -2.64
C LEU A 32 -9.32 7.83 -2.13
N GLN A 33 -10.14 7.29 -3.05
CA GLN A 33 -11.13 6.27 -2.73
C GLN A 33 -10.47 5.02 -2.13
N ALA A 34 -9.38 4.54 -2.75
CA ALA A 34 -8.60 3.42 -2.25
C ALA A 34 -8.02 3.67 -0.84
N ALA A 35 -7.55 4.89 -0.57
CA ALA A 35 -7.02 5.26 0.73
C ALA A 35 -8.11 5.27 1.81
N HIS A 36 -9.30 5.77 1.51
CA HIS A 36 -10.44 5.73 2.43
C HIS A 36 -10.89 4.30 2.72
N GLU A 37 -11.00 3.44 1.70
CA GLU A 37 -11.32 2.01 1.86
C GLU A 37 -10.34 1.32 2.82
N LEU A 38 -9.04 1.56 2.65
CA LEU A 38 -8.01 0.99 3.51
C LEU A 38 -8.09 1.55 4.94
N ALA A 39 -8.29 2.87 5.07
CA ALA A 39 -8.37 3.55 6.36
C ALA A 39 -9.56 3.05 7.20
N ASP A 40 -10.71 2.80 6.59
CA ASP A 40 -11.89 2.31 7.29
C ASP A 40 -11.72 0.90 7.85
N VAL A 41 -10.96 0.04 7.16
CA VAL A 41 -10.60 -1.29 7.66
C VAL A 41 -9.52 -1.19 8.75
N ALA A 42 -8.46 -0.41 8.53
CA ALA A 42 -7.32 -0.32 9.45
C ALA A 42 -7.72 0.26 10.82
N ARG A 43 -8.60 1.28 10.84
CA ARG A 43 -8.99 1.99 12.06
C ARG A 43 -9.56 1.07 13.15
N GLN A 44 -10.24 -0.01 12.76
CA GLN A 44 -10.91 -0.92 13.70
C GLN A 44 -9.92 -1.66 14.61
N GLN A 45 -8.72 -1.96 14.12
CA GLN A 45 -7.74 -2.81 14.81
C GLN A 45 -6.45 -2.07 15.18
N ALA A 46 -6.23 -0.84 14.69
CA ALA A 46 -5.00 -0.08 14.87
C ALA A 46 -4.55 0.03 16.34
N ALA A 47 -5.43 0.45 17.26
CA ALA A 47 -5.08 0.65 18.67
C ALA A 47 -4.72 -0.67 19.39
N GLN A 48 -5.45 -1.76 19.11
CA GLN A 48 -5.16 -3.07 19.69
C GLN A 48 -3.81 -3.60 19.18
N ARG A 49 -3.58 -3.47 17.86
CA ARG A 49 -2.36 -3.94 17.20
C ARG A 49 -1.11 -3.19 17.70
N ASP A 50 -1.21 -1.88 17.84
CA ASP A 50 -0.14 -1.04 18.40
C ASP A 50 0.21 -1.47 19.83
N ARG A 51 -0.81 -1.61 20.70
CA ARG A 51 -0.63 -2.08 22.08
C ARG A 51 0.05 -3.45 22.16
N GLN A 52 -0.30 -4.35 21.23
CA GLN A 52 0.25 -5.70 21.15
C GLN A 52 1.57 -5.78 20.37
N ARG A 53 2.06 -4.65 19.83
CA ARG A 53 3.25 -4.56 18.97
C ARG A 53 3.23 -5.54 17.79
N LYS A 54 2.04 -5.80 17.24
CA LYS A 54 1.87 -6.71 16.09
C LYS A 54 2.14 -5.99 14.77
N LEU A 55 2.84 -6.66 13.85
CA LEU A 55 3.05 -6.12 12.52
C LEU A 55 1.74 -6.12 11.70
N PRO A 56 1.45 -5.06 10.91
CA PRO A 56 0.21 -4.92 10.15
C PRO A 56 0.21 -5.70 8.83
N TRP A 57 0.67 -6.95 8.82
CA TRP A 57 0.86 -7.76 7.61
C TRP A 57 -0.36 -7.79 6.66
N ALA A 58 -1.54 -8.09 7.20
CA ALA A 58 -2.76 -8.14 6.38
C ALA A 58 -3.14 -6.77 5.80
N HIS A 59 -2.90 -5.68 6.53
CA HIS A 59 -3.19 -4.32 6.08
C HIS A 59 -2.16 -3.82 5.05
N ILE A 60 -0.89 -4.21 5.19
CA ILE A 60 0.14 -3.97 4.17
C ILE A 60 -0.24 -4.68 2.87
N GLU A 61 -0.69 -5.93 2.95
CA GLU A 61 -1.15 -6.64 1.75
C GLU A 61 -2.40 -6.01 1.13
N GLN A 62 -3.34 -5.52 1.95
CA GLN A 62 -4.46 -4.73 1.43
C GLN A 62 -3.99 -3.44 0.74
N PHE A 63 -3.02 -2.74 1.32
CA PHE A 63 -2.38 -1.58 0.69
C PHE A 63 -1.77 -1.96 -0.67
N THR A 64 -0.99 -3.04 -0.75
CA THR A 64 -0.39 -3.52 -2.00
C THR A 64 -1.47 -3.84 -3.03
N ARG A 65 -2.46 -4.66 -2.66
CA ARG A 65 -3.55 -5.07 -3.54
C ARG A 65 -4.40 -3.92 -4.04
N SER A 66 -4.56 -2.88 -3.22
CA SER A 66 -5.30 -1.67 -3.56
C SER A 66 -4.63 -0.81 -4.64
N GLY A 67 -3.39 -1.13 -5.05
CA GLY A 67 -2.67 -0.34 -6.04
C GLY A 67 -2.10 0.98 -5.51
N LEU A 68 -2.30 1.29 -4.22
CA LEU A 68 -1.78 2.51 -3.61
C LEU A 68 -0.25 2.60 -3.68
N GLY A 69 0.46 1.46 -3.70
CA GLY A 69 1.92 1.42 -3.81
C GLY A 69 2.49 1.94 -5.13
N SER A 70 1.70 2.00 -6.21
CA SER A 70 2.18 2.42 -7.54
C SER A 70 1.66 3.79 -7.98
N ILE A 71 0.94 4.54 -7.12
CA ILE A 71 0.25 5.77 -7.52
C ILE A 71 1.16 6.88 -8.07
N SER A 72 2.43 6.87 -7.70
CA SER A 72 3.43 7.82 -8.20
C SER A 72 4.15 7.37 -9.49
N VAL A 73 3.92 6.13 -9.94
CA VAL A 73 4.53 5.60 -11.16
C VAL A 73 4.03 6.39 -12.39
N PRO A 74 4.92 6.87 -13.28
CA PRO A 74 4.52 7.64 -14.46
C PRO A 74 3.63 6.86 -15.44
N ARG A 75 2.75 7.59 -16.16
CA ARG A 75 1.87 7.01 -17.19
C ARG A 75 2.64 6.28 -18.30
N ALA A 76 3.85 6.75 -18.62
CA ALA A 76 4.74 6.12 -19.60
C ALA A 76 5.14 4.67 -19.24
N TYR A 77 4.99 4.27 -17.97
CA TYR A 77 5.24 2.93 -17.47
C TYR A 77 3.95 2.20 -17.04
N GLY A 78 2.78 2.71 -17.41
CA GLY A 78 1.48 2.12 -17.08
C GLY A 78 0.92 2.55 -15.71
N GLY A 79 1.59 3.47 -15.02
CA GLY A 79 1.17 3.95 -13.70
C GLY A 79 0.16 5.11 -13.71
N PRO A 80 -0.40 5.46 -12.54
CA PRO A 80 -1.47 6.44 -12.43
C PRO A 80 -0.96 7.88 -12.50
N GLN A 81 0.30 8.10 -12.14
CA GLN A 81 0.98 9.40 -12.06
C GLN A 81 0.10 10.47 -11.37
N VAL A 82 -0.36 10.17 -10.15
CA VAL A 82 -1.19 11.12 -9.38
C VAL A 82 -0.40 12.37 -9.00
N SER A 83 -1.11 13.44 -8.69
CA SER A 83 -0.46 14.67 -8.21
C SER A 83 0.23 14.48 -6.84
N PHE A 84 1.24 15.31 -6.55
CA PHE A 84 1.86 15.33 -5.22
C PHE A 84 0.88 15.71 -4.11
N VAL A 85 -0.15 16.51 -4.43
CA VAL A 85 -1.24 16.84 -3.49
C VAL A 85 -2.01 15.57 -3.12
N THR A 86 -2.43 14.79 -4.12
CA THR A 86 -3.11 13.51 -3.88
C THR A 86 -2.23 12.52 -3.15
N LEU A 87 -0.94 12.44 -3.49
CA LEU A 87 -0.01 11.58 -2.77
C LEU A 87 0.06 11.93 -1.28
N ALA A 88 0.20 13.22 -0.94
CA ALA A 88 0.21 13.68 0.44
C ALA A 88 -1.11 13.38 1.16
N GLU A 89 -2.24 13.59 0.50
CA GLU A 89 -3.57 13.32 1.05
C GLU A 89 -3.81 11.84 1.33
N VAL A 90 -3.40 10.94 0.41
CA VAL A 90 -3.44 9.49 0.61
C VAL A 90 -2.69 9.09 1.89
N PHE A 91 -1.48 9.62 2.10
CA PHE A 91 -0.71 9.35 3.30
C PHE A 91 -1.35 9.94 4.55
N ALA A 92 -1.95 11.13 4.47
CA ALA A 92 -2.68 11.73 5.58
C ALA A 92 -3.88 10.87 6.01
N ILE A 93 -4.69 10.42 5.06
CA ILE A 93 -5.86 9.55 5.28
C ILE A 93 -5.45 8.25 5.99
N ILE A 94 -4.43 7.56 5.47
CA ILE A 94 -3.97 6.28 6.02
C ILE A 94 -3.35 6.48 7.41
N SER A 95 -2.49 7.48 7.58
CA SER A 95 -1.81 7.74 8.86
C SER A 95 -2.80 8.14 9.97
N ALA A 96 -3.89 8.83 9.61
CA ALA A 96 -4.95 9.18 10.56
C ALA A 96 -5.72 7.95 11.06
N ALA A 97 -5.80 6.88 10.27
CA ALA A 97 -6.41 5.61 10.70
C ALA A 97 -5.42 4.72 11.44
N ASP A 98 -4.18 4.64 10.96
CA ASP A 98 -3.11 3.81 11.51
C ASP A 98 -1.74 4.41 11.18
N PRO A 99 -1.05 5.04 12.16
CA PRO A 99 0.24 5.67 11.92
C PRO A 99 1.34 4.71 11.42
N ALA A 100 1.31 3.44 11.86
CA ALA A 100 2.31 2.48 11.41
C ALA A 100 2.07 2.09 9.94
N LEU A 101 0.81 1.93 9.55
CA LEU A 101 0.45 1.64 8.16
C LEU A 101 0.75 2.82 7.23
N GLY A 102 0.65 4.06 7.72
CA GLY A 102 1.08 5.25 6.99
C GLY A 102 2.60 5.33 6.83
N GLN A 103 3.37 4.89 7.82
CA GLN A 103 4.84 4.95 7.77
C GLN A 103 5.45 3.86 6.88
N ILE A 104 5.04 2.59 7.06
CA ILE A 104 5.73 1.44 6.45
C ILE A 104 5.92 1.58 4.93
N PRO A 105 4.92 2.01 4.14
CA PRO A 105 5.06 2.17 2.69
C PRO A 105 5.89 3.39 2.26
N GLN A 106 6.22 4.33 3.15
CA GLN A 106 6.90 5.58 2.79
C GLN A 106 8.20 5.35 2.01
N ASN A 107 9.01 4.38 2.44
CA ASN A 107 10.30 4.07 1.80
C ASN A 107 10.14 3.64 0.33
N GLN A 108 9.01 3.01 -0.02
CA GLN A 108 8.72 2.61 -1.39
C GLN A 108 8.67 3.82 -2.33
N PHE A 109 8.08 4.94 -1.90
CA PHE A 109 7.99 6.15 -2.72
C PHE A 109 9.35 6.83 -2.90
N GLY A 110 10.20 6.77 -1.87
CA GLY A 110 11.60 7.17 -2.01
C GLY A 110 12.35 6.32 -3.05
N LEU A 111 12.16 5.00 -3.01
CA LEU A 111 12.76 4.08 -3.99
C LEU A 111 12.26 4.32 -5.42
N LEU A 112 10.96 4.54 -5.61
CA LEU A 112 10.40 4.89 -6.92
C LEU A 112 11.03 6.18 -7.46
N GLY A 113 11.19 7.20 -6.60
CA GLY A 113 11.91 8.43 -6.95
C GLY A 113 13.36 8.19 -7.37
N LEU A 114 14.09 7.33 -6.65
CA LEU A 114 15.47 6.95 -6.99
C LEU A 114 15.55 6.20 -8.33
N ILE A 115 14.65 5.27 -8.60
CA ILE A 115 14.59 4.53 -9.88
C ILE A 115 14.36 5.52 -11.03
N LEU A 116 13.44 6.46 -10.86
CA LEU A 116 13.13 7.48 -11.86
C LEU A 116 14.29 8.46 -12.09
N GLY A 117 14.98 8.86 -11.02
CA GLY A 117 16.08 9.83 -11.09
C GLY A 117 17.41 9.25 -11.58
N CYS A 118 17.73 8.00 -11.21
CA CYS A 118 19.05 7.42 -11.42
C CYS A 118 19.06 6.18 -12.33
N GLY A 119 17.91 5.57 -12.60
CA GLY A 119 17.82 4.37 -13.44
C GLY A 119 18.09 4.68 -14.91
N SER A 120 18.72 3.74 -15.62
CA SER A 120 18.70 3.72 -17.09
C SER A 120 17.28 3.46 -17.61
N GLU A 121 16.97 3.84 -18.85
CA GLU A 121 15.64 3.57 -19.45
C GLU A 121 15.30 2.07 -19.47
N ARG A 122 16.30 1.20 -19.64
CA ARG A 122 16.11 -0.25 -19.52
C ARG A 122 15.68 -0.66 -18.11
N GLN A 123 16.33 -0.12 -17.07
CA GLN A 123 15.97 -0.40 -15.67
C GLN A 123 14.59 0.15 -15.33
N LYS A 124 14.25 1.38 -15.76
CA LYS A 124 12.92 1.96 -15.53
C LYS A 124 11.82 1.10 -16.14
N LYS A 125 11.96 0.70 -17.41
CA LYS A 125 11.00 -0.20 -18.06
C LYS A 125 10.86 -1.52 -17.31
N GLN A 126 11.99 -2.15 -16.95
CA GLN A 126 11.94 -3.45 -16.26
C GLN A 126 11.32 -3.39 -14.87
N LEU A 127 11.54 -2.31 -14.12
CA LEU A 127 11.14 -2.20 -12.71
C LEU A 127 9.80 -1.50 -12.49
N LEU A 128 9.33 -0.68 -13.44
CA LEU A 128 8.13 0.15 -13.28
C LEU A 128 6.97 -0.28 -14.17
N GLN A 129 7.20 -1.13 -15.17
CA GLN A 129 6.15 -1.56 -16.09
C GLN A 129 5.09 -2.36 -15.33
N SER A 130 3.87 -1.81 -15.32
CA SER A 130 2.67 -2.41 -14.74
C SER A 130 1.85 -3.17 -15.77
#